data_AF-A0A940LEI1-F1
#
_entry.id   AF-A0A940LEI1-F1
#
_cell.length_a   1.000
_cell.length_b   1.000
_cell.length_c   1.000
_cell.angle_alpha   90.00
_cell.angle_beta   90.00
_cell.angle_gamma   90.00
#
_symmetry.space_group_name_H-M   'P 1'
#
loop_
_entity.id
_entity.type
_entity.pdbx_description
1 polymer ?
#
loop_
_entity_poly.entity_id
_entity_poly.type
_entity_poly.pdbx_seq_one_letter_code
_entity_poly.pdbx_strand_id
1 'polypeptide(L)'
;DKVKENWKKQNAVNLQSNSFWLRTLSYAWIERRDPEEILLFEDRVQKLTTTDLQKAAQKYLDLNNYVKVVLYPENASVATEQPAPKPF
;
A
#
# COMPACT_ATOMS: atom_id res chain seq x y z
N ASP A 1 8.21 -4.58 -14.24
CA ASP A 1 8.26 -3.34 -15.04
C ASP A 1 6.92 -2.63 -15.20
N LYS A 2 5.87 -3.29 -15.71
CA LYS A 2 4.53 -2.69 -15.91
C LYS A 2 3.95 -1.92 -14.71
N VAL A 3 4.12 -2.43 -13.49
CA VAL A 3 3.63 -1.76 -12.26
C VAL A 3 4.37 -0.44 -12.02
N LYS A 4 5.70 -0.42 -12.16
CA LYS A 4 6.52 0.79 -11.99
C LYS A 4 6.17 1.84 -13.03
N GLU A 5 5.97 1.43 -14.29
CA GLU A 5 5.54 2.34 -15.36
C GLU A 5 4.19 2.98 -15.07
N ASN A 6 3.23 2.20 -14.57
CA ASN A 6 1.92 2.72 -14.17
C ASN A 6 2.04 3.76 -13.05
N TRP A 7 2.87 3.50 -12.04
CA TRP A 7 3.12 4.46 -10.96
C TRP A 7 3.78 5.75 -11.44
N LYS A 8 4.75 5.68 -12.35
CA LYS A 8 5.37 6.86 -12.96
C LYS A 8 4.35 7.71 -13.72
N LYS A 9 3.50 7.08 -14.54
CA LYS A 9 2.41 7.77 -15.25
C LYS A 9 1.45 8.45 -14.29
N GLN A 10 1.02 7.75 -13.23
CA GLN A 10 0.14 8.33 -12.22
C GLN A 10 0.80 9.50 -11.47
N ASN A 11 2.10 9.40 -11.17
CA ASN A 11 2.85 10.48 -10.53
C ASN A 11 2.89 11.73 -11.40
N ALA A 12 3.17 11.59 -12.70
CA ALA A 12 3.16 12.72 -13.64
C ALA A 12 1.79 13.42 -13.68
N VAL A 13 0.69 12.67 -13.66
CA VAL A 13 -0.67 13.23 -13.57
C VAL A 13 -0.90 13.93 -12.23
N ASN A 14 -0.47 13.32 -11.13
CA ASN A 14 -0.64 13.88 -9.78
C ASN A 14 0.11 15.22 -9.63
N LEU A 15 1.32 15.34 -10.17
CA LEU A 15 2.12 16.57 -10.11
C LEU A 15 1.48 17.75 -10.87
N GLN A 16 0.49 17.51 -11.72
CA GLN A 16 -0.28 18.56 -12.40
C GLN A 16 -1.50 19.02 -11.59
N SER A 17 -1.82 18.36 -10.48
CA SER A 17 -3.06 18.60 -9.72
C SER A 17 -2.84 19.43 -8.47
N ASN A 18 -3.52 20.57 -8.35
CA ASN A 18 -3.50 21.41 -7.15
C ASN A 18 -3.94 20.68 -5.89
N SER A 19 -4.93 19.77 -5.99
CA SER A 19 -5.41 19.01 -4.83
C SER A 19 -4.35 18.03 -4.33
N PHE A 20 -3.52 17.50 -5.23
CA PHE A 20 -2.39 16.64 -4.86
C PHE A 20 -1.31 17.43 -4.11
N TRP A 21 -0.95 18.62 -4.60
CA TRP A 21 0.00 19.52 -3.93
C TRP A 21 -0.49 19.93 -2.55
N LEU A 22 -1.75 20.39 -2.45
CA LEU A 22 -2.32 20.82 -1.18
C LEU A 22 -2.30 19.69 -0.14
N ARG A 23 -2.73 18.49 -0.52
CA ARG A 23 -2.71 17.31 0.37
C ARG A 23 -1.29 16.96 0.82
N THR A 24 -0.33 16.93 -0.10
CA THR A 24 1.04 16.49 0.18
C THR A 24 1.78 17.50 1.06
N LEU A 25 1.66 18.79 0.75
CA LEU A 25 2.29 19.85 1.55
C LEU A 25 1.65 19.96 2.94
N SER A 26 0.33 19.81 3.05
CA SER A 26 -0.36 19.78 4.34
C SER A 26 0.12 18.60 5.19
N TYR A 27 0.24 17.42 4.61
CA TYR A 27 0.78 16.24 5.30
C TYR A 27 2.23 16.46 5.75
N ALA A 28 3.10 16.99 4.88
CA ALA A 28 4.49 17.30 5.23
C ALA A 28 4.57 18.28 6.41
N TRP A 29 3.72 19.30 6.42
CA TRP A 29 3.64 20.25 7.53
C TRP A 29 3.19 19.60 8.85
N ILE A 30 2.09 18.82 8.82
CA ILE A 30 1.52 18.16 9.99
C ILE A 30 2.51 17.16 10.59
N GLU A 31 3.12 16.33 9.75
CA GLU A 31 4.02 15.25 10.16
C GLU A 31 5.47 15.71 10.34
N ARG A 32 5.74 17.02 10.19
CA ARG A 32 7.09 17.61 10.26
C ARG A 32 8.09 16.91 9.33
N ARG A 33 7.65 16.57 8.12
CA ARG A 33 8.49 15.98 7.08
C ARG A 33 8.97 17.02 6.09
N ASP A 34 10.02 16.66 5.38
CA ASP A 34 10.54 17.47 4.29
C ASP A 34 9.53 17.48 3.12
N PRO A 35 9.00 18.65 2.70
CA PRO A 35 8.08 18.74 1.58
C PRO A 35 8.74 18.39 0.23
N GLU A 36 10.07 18.47 0.10
CA GLU A 36 10.79 18.12 -1.12
C GLU A 36 10.74 16.62 -1.44
N GLU A 37 10.34 15.78 -0.47
CA GLU A 37 10.14 14.35 -0.69
C GLU A 37 9.16 14.04 -1.83
N ILE A 38 8.24 14.96 -2.17
CA ILE A 38 7.33 14.83 -3.31
C ILE A 38 8.06 14.63 -4.64
N LEU A 39 9.26 15.21 -4.79
CA LEU A 39 10.07 15.16 -6.00
C LEU A 39 10.88 13.86 -6.11
N LEU A 40 11.04 13.13 -5.00
CA LEU A 40 11.89 11.93 -4.93
C LEU A 40 11.15 10.65 -5.31
N PHE A 41 9.86 10.72 -5.63
CA PHE A 41 9.03 9.53 -5.87
C PHE A 41 9.57 8.63 -6.99
N GLU A 42 9.94 9.20 -8.14
CA GLU A 42 10.39 8.42 -9.29
C GLU A 42 11.73 7.71 -9.03
N ASP A 43 12.66 8.41 -8.38
CA ASP A 43 13.95 7.86 -7.95
C ASP A 43 13.76 6.68 -6.99
N ARG A 44 12.83 6.82 -6.04
CA ARG A 44 12.50 5.74 -5.09
C ARG A 44 11.91 4.54 -5.83
N VAL A 45 10.99 4.75 -6.76
CA VAL A 45 10.39 3.68 -7.59
C VAL A 45 11.44 2.96 -8.44
N GLN A 46 12.39 3.70 -8.99
CA GLN A 46 13.46 3.14 -9.80
C GLN A 46 14.39 2.23 -8.98
N LYS A 47 14.73 2.65 -7.76
CA LYS A 47 15.62 1.92 -6.84
C LYS A 47 15.00 0.63 -6.28
N LEU A 48 13.69 0.44 -6.32
CA LEU A 48 13.03 -0.76 -5.81
C LEU A 48 13.50 -2.04 -6.50
N THR A 49 13.87 -3.05 -5.72
CA THR A 49 14.25 -4.38 -6.24
C THR A 49 13.23 -5.46 -5.89
N THR A 50 13.29 -6.60 -6.57
CA THR A 50 12.47 -7.79 -6.23
C THR A 50 12.77 -8.29 -4.82
N THR A 51 14.03 -8.20 -4.39
CA THR A 51 14.44 -8.58 -3.04
C THR A 51 13.80 -7.71 -1.97
N ASP A 52 13.68 -6.40 -2.20
CA ASP A 52 12.99 -5.49 -1.28
C ASP A 52 11.50 -5.85 -1.16
N LEU A 53 10.88 -6.21 -2.29
CA LEU A 53 9.49 -6.66 -2.32
C LEU A 53 9.30 -7.97 -1.54
N GLN A 54 10.20 -8.94 -1.71
CA GLN A 54 10.16 -10.20 -0.96
C GLN A 54 10.31 -9.97 0.54
N LYS A 55 11.25 -9.10 0.96
CA LYS A 55 11.44 -8.73 2.37
C LYS A 55 10.20 -8.03 2.94
N ALA A 56 9.58 -7.13 2.19
CA ALA A 56 8.35 -6.47 2.61
C ALA A 56 7.20 -7.47 2.75
N ALA A 57 7.04 -8.41 1.81
CA ALA A 57 6.03 -9.45 1.88
C ALA A 57 6.21 -10.32 3.14
N GLN A 58 7.43 -10.77 3.42
CA GLN A 58 7.73 -11.54 4.64
C GLN A 58 7.44 -10.76 5.92
N LYS A 59 7.71 -9.45 5.94
CA LYS A 59 7.49 -8.60 7.12
C LYS A 59 6.01 -8.32 7.38
N TYR A 60 5.22 -8.05 6.34
CA TYR A 60 3.85 -7.53 6.49
C TYR A 60 2.77 -8.58 6.25
N LEU A 61 3.06 -9.68 5.56
CA LEU A 61 2.14 -10.82 5.37
C LEU A 61 2.45 -11.93 6.38
N ASP A 62 2.58 -11.58 7.66
CA ASP A 62 2.81 -12.53 8.74
C ASP A 62 1.49 -13.17 9.18
N LEU A 63 1.36 -14.49 8.99
CA LEU A 63 0.17 -15.25 9.38
C LEU A 63 0.01 -15.40 10.90
N ASN A 64 1.05 -15.12 11.68
CA ASN A 64 0.93 -15.05 13.14
C ASN A 64 0.24 -13.76 13.61
N ASN A 65 0.24 -12.73 12.77
CA ASN A 65 -0.46 -11.47 13.00
C ASN A 65 -1.51 -11.22 11.90
N TYR A 66 -2.33 -12.24 11.65
CA TYR A 66 -3.37 -12.24 10.62
C TYR A 66 -4.76 -12.38 11.24
N VAL A 67 -5.69 -11.53 10.81
CA VAL A 67 -7.10 -11.58 11.19
C VAL A 67 -7.95 -11.75 9.94
N LYS A 68 -8.73 -12.84 9.87
CA LYS A 68 -9.75 -13.04 8.83
C LYS A 68 -11.11 -12.69 9.39
N VAL A 69 -11.72 -11.64 8.85
CA VAL A 69 -13.12 -11.26 9.15
C VAL A 69 -13.95 -11.53 7.91
N VAL A 70 -15.02 -12.31 8.05
CA VAL A 70 -15.97 -12.58 6.98
C VAL A 70 -17.32 -12.00 7.40
N LEU A 71 -17.81 -11.03 6.62
CA LEU A 71 -19.16 -10.51 6.78
C LEU A 71 -20.11 -11.32 5.91
N TYR A 72 -21.06 -11.99 6.54
CA TYR A 72 -22.10 -12.71 5.84
C TYR A 72 -23.33 -11.82 5.59
N PRO A 73 -24.11 -12.09 4.54
CA PRO A 73 -25.41 -11.45 4.35
C PRO A 73 -26.37 -11.85 5.49
N GLU A 74 -27.37 -11.00 5.75
CA GLU A 74 -28.26 -11.08 6.92
C GLU A 74 -28.93 -12.46 7.12
N ASN A 75 -29.28 -13.15 6.03
CA ASN A 75 -29.97 -14.44 6.07
C ASN A 75 -29.05 -15.66 5.92
N ALA A 76 -27.74 -15.50 6.10
CA ALA A 76 -26.82 -16.62 5.98
C ALA A 76 -26.96 -17.58 7.18
N SER A 77 -27.37 -18.82 6.92
CA SER A 77 -27.25 -19.91 7.89
C SER A 77 -25.80 -20.41 7.90
N VAL A 78 -24.97 -19.83 8.76
CA VAL A 78 -23.57 -20.26 8.90
C VAL A 78 -23.45 -21.36 9.96
N ALA A 79 -23.17 -22.59 9.52
CA ALA A 79 -22.56 -23.57 10.40
C ALA A 79 -21.14 -23.07 10.72
N THR A 80 -20.73 -23.14 11.99
CA THR A 80 -19.40 -22.71 12.45
C THR A 80 -18.30 -23.38 11.64
N GLU A 81 -17.75 -22.67 10.65
CA GLU A 81 -16.52 -23.06 9.98
C GLU A 81 -15.39 -22.95 11.01
N GLN A 82 -14.89 -24.10 11.42
CA GLN A 82 -13.65 -24.22 12.19
C GLN A 82 -12.54 -23.52 11.39
N PRO A 83 -11.69 -22.69 12.03
CA PRO A 83 -10.73 -21.87 11.31
C PRO A 83 -9.90 -22.76 10.38
N ALA A 84 -9.90 -22.40 9.09
CA ALA A 84 -9.21 -23.15 8.05
C ALA A 84 -7.78 -23.48 8.50
N PRO A 85 -7.30 -24.73 8.29
CA PRO A 85 -5.92 -25.07 8.59
C PRO A 85 -4.99 -24.10 7.87
N LYS A 86 -3.93 -23.67 8.57
CA LYS A 86 -2.92 -22.75 8.04
C LYS A 86 -2.50 -23.23 6.64
N PRO A 87 -2.63 -22.39 5.60
CA PRO A 87 -1.98 -22.73 4.34
C PRO A 87 -0.47 -22.55 4.59
N PHE A 88 0.24 -23.68 4.51
CA PHE A 88 1.69 -23.88 4.73
C PHE A 88 2.13 -24.08 6.18
#